data_AF-A0A0G0VM17-F1
#
_entry.id   AF-A0A0G0VM17-F1
#
_cell.length_a   1.000
_cell.length_b   1.000
_cell.length_c   1.000
_cell.angle_alpha   90.00
_cell.angle_beta   90.00
_cell.angle_gamma   90.00
#
_symmetry.space_group_name_H-M   'P 1'
#
loop_
_entity.id
_entity.type
_entity.pdbx_description
1 polymer ?
#
loop_
_entity_poly.entity_id
_entity_poly.type
_entity_poly.pdbx_seq_one_letter_code
_entity_poly.pdbx_strand_id
1 'polypeptide(L)'
;MASANLAYYNIMSIKIKFLVFVSFVLFGICVLKFGSLVLALDCSDPNAKLSGTDAGICYDQIESLKNQYTSAQTTNKKNLAQLRSQLDNLNKRVKAMVIQLDNFAKDIVKREIDLAFTKEIFEGKAKDHYTFLRLYDPITPFIFSDSASQAFQEISFRQKAADEDRKTMEKYGLDLAKLKTDKEALEKNKASLAVVQKQVSEQTVFLAGEVAKVESYLAVLSSRQQSFLAQKLESLGLSRSAYNMKGGCSSDINPFKSPGFSPAVGFFSFGVPNRVGMNQFGAKGRSEAGQDFEEILRAYYNADITRGYNTGITIHISGKNEFGQSFNEDWNIEDYVKHVYEMPTSWTAKDSAALKAQAIAARSYALSYTNNGAKSICPSQSCQVVKRELNDNAWQAAVDATRGIVLTNGGKPITAWFSSTHVQHSTVIGGHAVNITKLLG
;
A
#
# COMPACT_ATOMS: atom_id res chain seq x y z
N MET A 1 47.64 17.70 12.75
CA MET A 1 47.11 16.46 13.38
C MET A 1 46.11 16.71 14.52
N ALA A 2 45.91 17.95 15.02
CA ALA A 2 44.97 18.22 16.12
C ALA A 2 43.49 18.37 15.71
N SER A 3 43.18 18.69 14.44
CA SER A 3 41.80 18.93 13.97
C SER A 3 41.01 17.66 13.63
N ALA A 4 41.68 16.54 13.34
CA ALA A 4 41.03 15.27 13.01
C ALA A 4 40.54 14.51 14.27
N ASN A 5 41.23 14.69 15.42
CA ASN A 5 40.86 14.04 16.68
C ASN A 5 39.61 14.65 17.33
N LEU A 6 39.34 15.95 17.14
CA LEU A 6 38.13 16.59 17.67
C LEU A 6 36.84 16.13 16.95
N ALA A 7 36.91 15.88 15.64
CA ALA A 7 35.78 15.39 14.86
C ALA A 7 35.41 13.94 15.21
N TYR A 8 36.41 13.10 15.46
CA TYR A 8 36.19 11.70 15.87
C TYR A 8 35.55 11.60 17.26
N TYR A 9 35.99 12.44 18.22
CA TYR A 9 35.43 12.45 19.58
C TYR A 9 33.97 12.96 19.61
N ASN A 10 33.62 13.95 18.78
CA ASN A 10 32.26 14.45 18.68
C ASN A 10 31.28 13.44 18.06
N ILE A 11 31.69 12.71 17.03
CA ILE A 11 30.85 11.68 16.40
C ILE A 11 30.63 10.50 17.36
N MET A 12 31.66 10.11 18.14
CA MET A 12 31.55 9.05 19.13
C MET A 12 30.66 9.45 20.32
N SER A 13 30.77 10.71 20.79
CA SER A 13 29.92 11.28 21.83
C SER A 13 28.44 11.35 21.43
N ILE A 14 28.14 11.70 20.17
CA ILE A 14 26.77 11.74 19.64
C ILE A 14 26.18 10.32 19.54
N LYS A 15 26.97 9.33 19.10
CA LYS A 15 26.53 7.93 19.04
C LYS A 15 26.25 7.34 20.43
N ILE A 16 27.07 7.66 21.43
CA ILE A 16 26.88 7.20 22.81
C ILE A 16 25.63 7.86 23.42
N LYS A 17 25.42 9.16 23.21
CA LYS A 17 24.21 9.87 23.67
C LYS A 17 22.93 9.33 23.00
N PHE A 18 23.00 8.98 21.72
CA PHE A 18 21.88 8.36 21.00
C PHE A 18 21.57 6.95 21.53
N LEU A 19 22.60 6.15 21.83
CA LEU A 19 22.45 4.79 22.34
C LEU A 19 21.92 4.78 23.79
N VAL A 20 22.34 5.73 24.62
CA VAL A 20 21.81 5.93 25.99
C VAL A 20 20.36 6.41 25.94
N PHE A 21 20.01 7.31 25.01
CA PHE A 21 18.63 7.79 24.82
C PHE A 21 17.69 6.68 24.34
N VAL A 22 18.13 5.86 23.38
CA VAL A 22 17.36 4.70 22.89
C VAL A 22 17.20 3.66 24.01
N SER A 23 18.22 3.45 24.85
CA SER A 23 18.13 2.56 26.01
C SER A 23 17.17 3.08 27.08
N PHE A 24 17.15 4.39 27.35
CA PHE A 24 16.18 5.01 28.28
C PHE A 24 14.75 4.98 27.75
N VAL A 25 14.55 5.12 26.43
CA VAL A 25 13.22 4.98 25.80
C VAL A 25 12.76 3.53 25.83
N LEU A 26 13.64 2.55 25.55
CA LEU A 26 13.34 1.12 25.69
C LEU A 26 13.07 0.72 27.15
N PHE A 27 13.82 1.27 28.11
CA PHE A 27 13.60 1.04 29.54
C PHE A 27 12.29 1.70 30.02
N GLY A 28 11.94 2.88 29.52
CA GLY A 28 10.64 3.53 29.77
C GLY A 28 9.46 2.73 29.22
N ILE A 29 9.62 2.10 28.05
CA ILE A 29 8.62 1.20 27.45
C ILE A 29 8.52 -0.12 28.24
N CYS A 30 9.61 -0.60 28.84
CA CYS A 30 9.62 -1.80 29.70
C CYS A 30 9.07 -1.55 31.11
N VAL A 31 9.32 -0.38 31.72
CA VAL A 31 8.83 -0.07 33.08
C VAL A 31 7.33 0.26 33.08
N LEU A 32 6.77 0.75 31.98
CA LEU A 32 5.31 0.90 31.81
C LEU A 32 4.54 -0.43 31.66
N LYS A 33 5.22 -1.59 31.70
CA LYS A 33 4.59 -2.92 31.66
C LYS A 33 4.37 -3.56 33.04
N PHE A 34 4.76 -2.91 34.14
CA PHE A 34 4.56 -3.44 35.51
C PHE A 34 3.82 -2.44 36.40
N GLY A 35 2.49 -2.49 36.33
CA GLY A 35 1.59 -1.76 37.22
C GLY A 35 0.16 -1.88 36.70
N SER A 36 -0.73 -2.45 37.52
CA SER A 36 -2.15 -2.74 37.26
C SER A 36 -2.41 -4.03 36.49
N LEU A 37 -2.51 -5.13 37.24
CA LEU A 37 -3.22 -6.34 36.83
C LEU A 37 -4.74 -6.02 36.86
N VAL A 38 -5.22 -5.29 35.85
CA VAL A 38 -6.64 -5.32 35.47
C VAL A 38 -6.79 -6.59 34.65
N LEU A 39 -7.76 -7.44 34.97
CA LEU A 39 -8.22 -8.50 34.07
C LEU A 39 -8.71 -7.79 32.80
N ALA A 40 -7.80 -7.55 31.86
CA ALA A 40 -8.09 -6.89 30.61
C ALA A 40 -8.93 -7.88 29.79
N LEU A 41 -10.22 -7.56 29.71
CA LEU A 41 -11.15 -8.18 28.79
C LEU A 41 -10.54 -8.12 27.38
N ASP A 42 -10.12 -9.27 26.83
CA ASP A 42 -9.51 -9.30 25.50
C ASP A 42 -10.59 -9.16 24.44
N CYS A 43 -10.92 -7.92 24.12
CA CYS A 43 -11.91 -7.56 23.09
C CYS A 43 -11.50 -8.01 21.68
N SER A 44 -10.26 -8.48 21.49
CA SER A 44 -9.72 -8.97 20.21
C SER A 44 -9.90 -10.48 20.02
N ASP A 45 -10.16 -11.25 21.10
CA ASP A 45 -10.37 -12.70 21.03
C ASP A 45 -11.71 -13.02 20.33
N PRO A 46 -11.71 -13.72 19.18
CA PRO A 46 -12.93 -14.09 18.47
C PRO A 46 -13.87 -15.00 19.26
N ASN A 47 -13.37 -15.75 20.26
CA ASN A 47 -14.12 -16.78 20.99
C ASN A 47 -14.71 -16.30 22.33
N ALA A 48 -14.37 -15.09 22.78
CA ALA A 48 -14.88 -14.55 24.03
C ALA A 48 -16.40 -14.27 23.94
N LYS A 49 -17.20 -14.95 24.79
CA LYS A 49 -18.62 -14.63 25.01
C LYS A 49 -18.72 -13.49 26.01
N LEU A 50 -19.19 -12.33 25.55
CA LEU A 50 -19.23 -11.08 26.30
C LEU A 50 -20.67 -10.75 26.70
N SER A 51 -20.87 -10.23 27.92
CA SER A 51 -22.18 -9.73 28.34
C SER A 51 -22.53 -8.42 27.62
N GLY A 52 -23.81 -8.00 27.64
CA GLY A 52 -24.26 -6.81 26.91
C GLY A 52 -23.56 -5.50 27.30
N THR A 53 -23.17 -5.34 28.56
CA THR A 53 -22.37 -4.21 29.07
C THR A 53 -20.91 -4.30 28.61
N ASP A 54 -20.35 -5.51 28.59
CA ASP A 54 -18.95 -5.76 28.19
C ASP A 54 -18.74 -5.57 26.68
N ALA A 55 -19.74 -5.89 25.86
CA ALA A 55 -19.74 -5.67 24.42
C ALA A 55 -19.71 -4.17 24.04
N GLY A 56 -20.36 -3.31 24.84
CA GLY A 56 -20.31 -1.85 24.66
C GLY A 56 -18.93 -1.27 24.98
N ILE A 57 -18.33 -1.70 26.09
CA ILE A 57 -16.97 -1.32 26.47
C ILE A 57 -15.95 -1.77 25.41
N CYS A 58 -16.08 -3.00 24.91
CA CYS A 58 -15.23 -3.51 23.82
C CYS A 58 -15.42 -2.75 22.51
N TYR A 59 -16.64 -2.32 22.18
CA TYR A 59 -16.90 -1.53 20.99
C TYR A 59 -16.17 -0.17 21.05
N ASP A 60 -16.28 0.55 22.16
CA ASP A 60 -15.62 1.85 22.35
C ASP A 60 -14.09 1.73 22.37
N GLN A 61 -13.57 0.67 23.00
CA GLN A 61 -12.13 0.37 23.00
C GLN A 61 -11.61 0.06 21.59
N ILE A 62 -12.35 -0.72 20.79
CA ILE A 62 -11.98 -1.02 19.40
C ILE A 62 -12.07 0.23 18.52
N GLU A 63 -13.07 1.11 18.72
CA GLU A 63 -13.19 2.36 17.98
C GLU A 63 -12.03 3.31 18.29
N SER A 64 -11.63 3.42 19.57
CA SER A 64 -10.44 4.17 20.00
C SER A 64 -9.16 3.60 19.39
N LEU A 65 -8.96 2.27 19.45
CA LEU A 65 -7.82 1.59 18.83
C LEU A 65 -7.77 1.83 17.32
N LYS A 66 -8.89 1.66 16.61
CA LYS A 66 -8.96 1.92 15.17
C LYS A 66 -8.61 3.36 14.84
N ASN A 67 -9.07 4.34 15.62
CA ASN A 67 -8.74 5.75 15.38
C ASN A 67 -7.24 6.02 15.53
N GLN A 68 -6.59 5.44 16.54
CA GLN A 68 -5.14 5.55 16.73
C GLN A 68 -4.36 4.90 15.58
N TYR A 69 -4.71 3.67 15.22
CA TYR A 69 -4.05 2.94 14.13
C TYR A 69 -4.35 3.55 12.75
N THR A 70 -5.53 4.12 12.51
CA THR A 70 -5.88 4.76 11.22
C THR A 70 -5.10 6.05 11.02
N SER A 71 -4.91 6.85 12.06
CA SER A 71 -4.08 8.06 12.01
C SER A 71 -2.61 7.72 11.72
N ALA A 72 -2.05 6.74 12.47
CA ALA A 72 -0.70 6.24 12.23
C ALA A 72 -0.56 5.63 10.81
N GLN A 73 -1.56 4.90 10.35
CA GLN A 73 -1.56 4.26 9.04
C GLN A 73 -1.66 5.27 7.90
N THR A 74 -2.41 6.35 8.06
CA THR A 74 -2.48 7.43 7.06
C THR A 74 -1.11 8.07 6.88
N THR A 75 -0.41 8.32 7.98
CA THR A 75 0.97 8.83 7.96
C THR A 75 1.93 7.85 7.32
N ASN A 76 1.85 6.56 7.68
CA ASN A 76 2.70 5.52 7.09
C ASN A 76 2.45 5.32 5.60
N LYS A 77 1.20 5.38 5.14
CA LYS A 77 0.83 5.34 3.71
C LYS A 77 1.39 6.54 2.95
N LYS A 78 1.28 7.74 3.51
CA LYS A 78 1.86 8.96 2.92
C LYS A 78 3.38 8.85 2.83
N ASN A 79 4.04 8.40 3.90
CA ASN A 79 5.48 8.17 3.91
C ASN A 79 5.89 7.14 2.87
N LEU A 80 5.17 6.02 2.77
CA LEU A 80 5.44 4.97 1.78
C LEU A 80 5.26 5.49 0.33
N ALA A 81 4.21 6.28 0.06
CA ALA A 81 4.02 6.89 -1.26
C ALA A 81 5.16 7.88 -1.59
N GLN A 82 5.59 8.69 -0.62
CA GLN A 82 6.71 9.61 -0.78
C GLN A 82 8.03 8.86 -1.00
N LEU A 83 8.31 7.81 -0.24
CA LEU A 83 9.48 6.96 -0.41
C LEU A 83 9.49 6.26 -1.79
N ARG A 84 8.34 5.79 -2.28
CA ARG A 84 8.22 5.23 -3.64
C ARG A 84 8.55 6.25 -4.72
N SER A 85 8.07 7.48 -4.57
CA SER A 85 8.40 8.58 -5.50
C SER A 85 9.90 8.93 -5.46
N GLN A 86 10.49 8.98 -4.26
CA GLN A 86 11.93 9.18 -4.08
C GLN A 86 12.74 8.05 -4.70
N LEU A 87 12.29 6.80 -4.58
CA LEU A 87 12.93 5.62 -5.18
C LEU A 87 12.87 5.66 -6.71
N ASP A 88 11.74 6.07 -7.31
CA ASP A 88 11.63 6.21 -8.76
C ASP A 88 12.56 7.30 -9.29
N ASN A 89 12.63 8.45 -8.60
CA ASN A 89 13.57 9.51 -8.93
C ASN A 89 15.03 9.05 -8.76
N LEU A 90 15.34 8.37 -7.67
CA LEU A 90 16.67 7.82 -7.43
C LEU A 90 17.04 6.80 -8.51
N ASN A 91 16.14 5.90 -8.89
CA ASN A 91 16.36 4.93 -9.98
C ASN A 91 16.63 5.61 -11.31
N LYS A 92 15.93 6.71 -11.63
CA LYS A 92 16.22 7.52 -12.82
C LYS A 92 17.61 8.15 -12.76
N ARG A 93 18.00 8.72 -11.62
CA ARG A 93 19.34 9.30 -11.39
C ARG A 93 20.44 8.23 -11.44
N VAL A 94 20.20 7.05 -10.87
CA VAL A 94 21.07 5.87 -10.91
C VAL A 94 21.26 5.42 -12.36
N LYS A 95 20.18 5.28 -13.15
CA LYS A 95 20.29 4.94 -14.58
C LYS A 95 21.11 5.97 -15.35
N ALA A 96 20.89 7.26 -15.10
CA ALA A 96 21.69 8.32 -15.71
C ALA A 96 23.17 8.23 -15.31
N MET A 97 23.46 7.98 -14.03
CA MET A 97 24.82 7.76 -13.54
C MET A 97 25.47 6.52 -14.14
N VAL A 98 24.75 5.42 -14.31
CA VAL A 98 25.25 4.20 -14.98
C VAL A 98 25.65 4.51 -16.42
N ILE A 99 24.84 5.26 -17.16
CA ILE A 99 25.17 5.69 -18.53
C ILE A 99 26.42 6.57 -18.53
N GLN A 100 26.53 7.52 -17.60
CA GLN A 100 27.73 8.35 -17.46
C GLN A 100 28.98 7.54 -17.12
N LEU A 101 28.87 6.58 -16.20
CA LEU A 101 29.97 5.68 -15.83
C LEU A 101 30.38 4.76 -16.98
N ASP A 102 29.43 4.31 -17.81
CA ASP A 102 29.72 3.49 -18.99
C ASP A 102 30.45 4.30 -20.07
N ASN A 103 30.03 5.54 -20.31
CA ASN A 103 30.74 6.45 -21.21
C ASN A 103 32.16 6.75 -20.69
N PHE A 104 32.29 7.04 -19.39
CA PHE A 104 33.60 7.27 -18.77
C PHE A 104 34.50 6.03 -18.82
N ALA A 105 33.94 4.83 -18.67
CA ALA A 105 34.68 3.58 -18.83
C ALA A 105 35.18 3.42 -20.27
N LYS A 106 34.36 3.73 -21.28
CA LYS A 106 34.78 3.72 -22.70
C LYS A 106 35.89 4.73 -22.96
N ASP A 107 35.80 5.94 -22.39
CA ASP A 107 36.85 6.96 -22.50
C ASP A 107 38.15 6.52 -21.81
N ILE A 108 38.07 5.81 -20.69
CA ILE A 108 39.23 5.20 -20.04
C ILE A 108 39.88 4.14 -20.93
N VAL A 109 39.09 3.23 -21.51
CA VAL A 109 39.60 2.18 -22.43
C VAL A 109 40.29 2.82 -23.64
N LYS A 110 39.70 3.86 -24.23
CA LYS A 110 40.32 4.59 -25.34
C LYS A 110 41.66 5.21 -24.93
N ARG A 111 41.70 5.88 -23.77
CA ARG A 111 42.93 6.47 -23.22
C ARG A 111 43.99 5.41 -22.89
N GLU A 112 43.60 4.23 -22.44
CA GLU A 112 44.54 3.11 -22.22
C GLU A 112 45.22 2.64 -23.50
N ILE A 113 44.46 2.51 -24.59
CA ILE A 113 44.99 2.12 -25.90
C ILE A 113 45.95 3.20 -26.41
N ASP A 114 45.55 4.47 -26.34
CA ASP A 114 46.40 5.60 -26.74
C ASP A 114 47.68 5.68 -25.89
N LEU A 115 47.57 5.44 -24.57
CA LEU A 115 48.71 5.46 -23.64
C LEU A 115 49.63 4.25 -23.80
N ALA A 116 49.15 3.10 -24.30
CA ALA A 116 49.99 1.94 -24.56
C ALA A 116 51.06 2.27 -25.63
N PHE A 117 50.65 2.91 -26.72
CA PHE A 117 51.58 3.41 -27.75
C PHE A 117 52.49 4.53 -27.20
N THR A 118 51.91 5.40 -26.38
CA THR A 118 52.63 6.52 -25.75
C THR A 118 53.74 6.06 -24.80
N LYS A 119 53.56 4.91 -24.13
CA LYS A 119 54.53 4.33 -23.19
C LYS A 119 55.82 3.93 -23.90
N GLU A 120 55.74 3.36 -25.10
CA GLU A 120 56.91 2.99 -25.89
C GLU A 120 57.71 4.22 -26.31
N ILE A 121 57.02 5.28 -26.75
CA ILE A 121 57.65 6.58 -27.06
C ILE A 121 58.30 7.19 -25.81
N PHE A 122 57.62 7.11 -24.65
CA PHE A 122 58.16 7.60 -23.39
C PHE A 122 59.44 6.87 -23.01
N GLU A 123 59.47 5.54 -23.09
CA GLU A 123 60.65 4.73 -22.77
C GLU A 123 61.82 5.06 -23.71
N GLY A 124 61.56 5.23 -25.01
CA GLY A 124 62.54 5.68 -25.99
C GLY A 124 63.10 7.07 -25.66
N LYS A 125 62.23 8.07 -25.48
CA LYS A 125 62.64 9.44 -25.14
C LYS A 125 63.36 9.53 -23.80
N ALA A 126 62.96 8.75 -22.80
CA ALA A 126 63.64 8.69 -21.52
C ALA A 126 65.07 8.17 -21.65
N LYS A 127 65.26 7.12 -22.47
CA LYS A 127 66.58 6.59 -22.79
C LYS A 127 67.44 7.62 -23.53
N ASP A 128 66.89 8.29 -24.53
CA ASP A 128 67.61 9.30 -25.32
C ASP A 128 68.01 10.49 -24.46
N HIS A 129 67.08 11.01 -23.65
CA HIS A 129 67.34 12.11 -22.71
C HIS A 129 68.40 11.73 -21.66
N TYR A 130 68.33 10.52 -21.10
CA TYR A 130 69.33 10.02 -20.15
C TYR A 130 70.72 9.89 -20.78
N THR A 131 70.77 9.41 -22.02
CA THR A 131 72.01 9.27 -22.79
C THR A 131 72.60 10.65 -23.09
N PHE A 132 71.77 11.61 -23.50
CA PHE A 132 72.16 13.00 -23.71
C PHE A 132 72.77 13.62 -22.45
N LEU A 133 72.11 13.51 -21.30
CA LEU A 133 72.61 14.08 -20.03
C LEU A 133 73.99 13.53 -19.60
N ARG A 134 74.34 12.31 -20.00
CA ARG A 134 75.59 11.66 -19.60
C ARG A 134 76.71 11.73 -20.62
N LEU A 135 76.38 11.68 -21.90
CA LEU A 135 77.36 11.54 -22.98
C LEU A 135 77.51 12.81 -23.81
N TYR A 136 76.60 13.78 -23.67
CA TYR A 136 76.70 15.02 -24.43
C TYR A 136 77.83 15.90 -23.91
N ASP A 137 78.76 16.20 -24.80
CA ASP A 137 79.83 17.16 -24.57
C ASP A 137 79.55 18.45 -25.38
N PRO A 138 79.38 19.61 -24.73
CA PRO A 138 79.14 20.88 -25.41
C PRO A 138 80.35 21.39 -26.21
N ILE A 139 81.54 20.80 -26.03
CA ILE A 139 82.76 21.19 -26.75
C ILE A 139 82.83 20.52 -28.12
N THR A 140 82.36 19.29 -28.26
CA THR A 140 82.40 18.50 -29.50
C THR A 140 81.88 19.27 -30.74
N PRO A 141 80.75 20.01 -30.70
CA PRO A 141 80.30 20.80 -31.85
C PRO A 141 81.29 21.87 -32.33
N PHE A 142 82.12 22.43 -31.44
CA PHE A 142 83.14 23.42 -31.83
C PHE A 142 84.36 22.80 -32.53
N ILE A 143 84.57 21.49 -32.38
CA ILE A 143 85.69 20.77 -32.99
C ILE A 143 85.34 20.34 -34.43
N PHE A 144 84.07 20.02 -34.68
CA PHE A 144 83.62 19.39 -35.93
C PHE A 144 82.79 20.30 -36.85
N SER A 145 82.61 21.58 -36.52
CA SER A 145 81.85 22.53 -37.34
C SER A 145 82.76 23.56 -38.03
N ASP A 146 82.32 24.02 -39.22
CA ASP A 146 83.11 24.92 -40.07
C ASP A 146 83.13 26.37 -39.55
N SER A 147 82.26 26.72 -38.58
CA SER A 147 82.24 28.04 -37.94
C SER A 147 81.61 28.00 -36.55
N ALA A 148 81.99 28.95 -35.70
CA ALA A 148 81.41 29.11 -34.37
C ALA A 148 79.87 29.30 -34.41
N SER A 149 79.35 29.99 -35.43
CA SER A 149 77.90 30.18 -35.59
C SER A 149 77.16 28.87 -35.82
N GLN A 150 77.73 27.96 -36.63
CA GLN A 150 77.17 26.62 -36.82
C GLN A 150 77.26 25.77 -35.54
N ALA A 151 78.38 25.82 -34.81
CA ALA A 151 78.52 25.15 -33.51
C ALA A 151 77.43 25.58 -32.52
N PHE A 152 77.21 26.90 -32.38
CA PHE A 152 76.19 27.44 -31.49
C PHE A 152 74.76 27.07 -31.92
N GLN A 153 74.48 27.06 -33.23
CA GLN A 153 73.20 26.58 -33.75
C GLN A 153 72.96 25.12 -33.41
N GLU A 154 73.97 24.25 -33.60
CA GLU A 154 73.85 22.83 -33.29
C GLU A 154 73.59 22.59 -31.79
N ILE A 155 74.34 23.27 -30.91
CA ILE A 155 74.14 23.20 -29.46
C ILE A 155 72.72 23.64 -29.09
N SER A 156 72.24 24.74 -29.67
CA SER A 156 70.90 25.26 -29.42
C SER A 156 69.81 24.30 -29.88
N PHE A 157 69.95 23.70 -31.06
CA PHE A 157 69.00 22.70 -31.56
C PHE A 157 68.95 21.45 -30.69
N ARG A 158 70.11 20.94 -30.25
CA ARG A 158 70.18 19.76 -29.37
C ARG A 158 69.58 20.02 -27.99
N GLN A 159 69.86 21.17 -27.39
CA GLN A 159 69.22 21.58 -26.13
C GLN A 159 67.71 21.70 -26.29
N LYS A 160 67.23 22.33 -27.36
CA LYS A 160 65.80 22.47 -27.64
C LYS A 160 65.12 21.11 -27.82
N ALA A 161 65.75 20.18 -28.53
CA ALA A 161 65.22 18.82 -28.68
C ALA A 161 65.10 18.09 -27.34
N ALA A 162 66.14 18.14 -26.50
CA ALA A 162 66.12 17.53 -25.17
C ALA A 162 65.05 18.14 -24.25
N ASP A 163 64.82 19.46 -24.34
CA ASP A 163 63.77 20.14 -23.58
C ASP A 163 62.36 19.77 -24.06
N GLU A 164 62.15 19.64 -25.38
CA GLU A 164 60.86 19.17 -25.91
C GLU A 164 60.57 17.71 -25.55
N ASP A 165 61.59 16.86 -25.52
CA ASP A 165 61.47 15.49 -25.01
C ASP A 165 61.09 15.46 -23.53
N ARG A 166 61.72 16.30 -22.71
CA ARG A 166 61.37 16.46 -21.29
C ARG A 166 59.91 16.88 -21.09
N LYS A 167 59.44 17.91 -21.82
CA LYS A 167 58.04 18.37 -21.75
C LYS A 167 57.07 17.28 -22.18
N THR A 168 57.42 16.54 -23.23
CA THR A 168 56.61 15.42 -23.74
C THR A 168 56.50 14.31 -22.70
N MET A 169 57.62 13.94 -22.07
CA MET A 169 57.64 12.96 -20.98
C MET A 169 56.82 13.42 -19.77
N GLU A 170 56.95 14.68 -19.36
CA GLU A 170 56.18 15.25 -18.25
C GLU A 170 54.66 15.19 -18.53
N LYS A 171 54.24 15.55 -19.73
CA LYS A 171 52.85 15.46 -20.17
C LYS A 171 52.32 14.02 -20.08
N TYR A 172 53.06 13.04 -20.60
CA TYR A 172 52.64 11.64 -20.55
C TYR A 172 52.61 11.09 -19.12
N GLY A 173 53.54 11.51 -18.26
CA GLY A 173 53.53 11.18 -16.83
C GLY A 173 52.27 11.71 -16.12
N LEU A 174 51.86 12.95 -16.42
CA LEU A 174 50.63 13.55 -15.89
C LEU A 174 49.38 12.83 -16.40
N ASP A 175 49.33 12.49 -17.70
CA ASP A 175 48.21 11.76 -18.30
C ASP A 175 48.05 10.36 -17.68
N LEU A 176 49.16 9.65 -17.44
CA LEU A 176 49.16 8.34 -16.78
C LEU A 176 48.67 8.42 -15.32
N ALA A 177 49.14 9.42 -14.57
CA ALA A 177 48.72 9.66 -13.19
C ALA A 177 47.21 9.99 -13.12
N LYS A 178 46.72 10.80 -14.05
CA LYS A 178 45.30 11.12 -14.17
C LYS A 178 44.47 9.89 -14.53
N LEU A 179 44.89 9.09 -15.50
CA LEU A 179 44.20 7.85 -15.88
C LEU A 179 44.07 6.87 -14.71
N LYS A 180 45.14 6.72 -13.91
CA LYS A 180 45.09 5.87 -12.70
C LYS A 180 44.05 6.37 -11.70
N THR A 181 44.05 7.68 -11.43
CA THR A 181 43.10 8.31 -10.50
C THR A 181 41.65 8.15 -10.99
N ASP A 182 41.43 8.32 -12.29
CA ASP A 182 40.13 8.16 -12.95
C ASP A 182 39.60 6.72 -12.84
N LYS A 183 40.46 5.70 -13.02
CA LYS A 183 40.10 4.28 -12.83
C LYS A 183 39.68 3.98 -11.39
N GLU A 184 40.44 4.45 -10.40
CA GLU A 184 40.13 4.24 -8.99
C GLU A 184 38.80 4.91 -8.61
N ALA A 185 38.52 6.11 -9.16
CA ALA A 185 37.26 6.80 -8.96
C ALA A 185 36.07 6.04 -9.60
N LEU A 186 36.25 5.48 -10.81
CA LEU A 186 35.23 4.68 -11.49
C LEU A 186 34.80 3.48 -10.63
N GLU A 187 35.76 2.71 -10.12
CA GLU A 187 35.50 1.53 -9.29
C GLU A 187 34.80 1.90 -7.97
N LYS A 188 35.25 2.95 -7.29
CA LYS A 188 34.60 3.44 -6.06
C LYS A 188 33.15 3.88 -6.31
N ASN A 189 32.91 4.62 -7.39
CA ASN A 189 31.58 5.10 -7.74
C ASN A 189 30.61 3.94 -8.05
N LYS A 190 31.07 2.91 -8.78
CA LYS A 190 30.27 1.69 -9.01
C LYS A 190 29.92 0.97 -7.71
N ALA A 191 30.88 0.81 -6.80
CA ALA A 191 30.66 0.14 -5.53
C ALA A 191 29.68 0.90 -4.63
N SER A 192 29.82 2.23 -4.49
CA SER A 192 28.92 3.05 -3.68
C SER A 192 27.48 3.03 -4.21
N LEU A 193 27.30 3.04 -5.53
CA LEU A 193 25.98 2.98 -6.17
C LEU A 193 25.22 1.72 -5.80
N ALA A 194 25.89 0.56 -5.85
CA ALA A 194 25.30 -0.73 -5.51
C ALA A 194 24.84 -0.80 -4.05
N VAL A 195 25.63 -0.23 -3.12
CA VAL A 195 25.30 -0.19 -1.68
C VAL A 195 24.06 0.68 -1.44
N VAL A 196 24.00 1.88 -2.03
CA VAL A 196 22.86 2.78 -1.88
C VAL A 196 21.59 2.15 -2.44
N GLN A 197 21.68 1.51 -3.62
CA GLN A 197 20.53 0.86 -4.23
C GLN A 197 19.98 -0.29 -3.36
N LYS A 198 20.87 -1.07 -2.74
CA LYS A 198 20.46 -2.14 -1.81
C LYS A 198 19.75 -1.58 -0.57
N GLN A 199 20.31 -0.57 0.09
CA GLN A 199 19.74 0.01 1.30
C GLN A 199 18.32 0.58 1.09
N VAL A 200 18.10 1.29 -0.01
CA VAL A 200 16.77 1.87 -0.31
C VAL A 200 15.75 0.78 -0.65
N SER A 201 16.18 -0.28 -1.33
CA SER A 201 15.33 -1.43 -1.65
C SER A 201 14.85 -2.14 -0.37
N GLU A 202 15.76 -2.41 0.56
CA GLU A 202 15.47 -3.08 1.84
C GLU A 202 14.51 -2.25 2.71
N GLN A 203 14.72 -0.94 2.81
CA GLN A 203 13.82 -0.05 3.54
C GLN A 203 12.41 -0.02 2.92
N THR A 204 12.30 -0.04 1.59
CA THR A 204 11.00 -0.05 0.90
C THR A 204 10.22 -1.33 1.19
N VAL A 205 10.89 -2.49 1.17
CA VAL A 205 10.28 -3.78 1.49
C VAL A 205 9.84 -3.83 2.96
N PHE A 206 10.67 -3.33 3.88
CA PHE A 206 10.33 -3.28 5.30
C PHE A 206 9.07 -2.44 5.56
N LEU A 207 9.02 -1.20 5.06
CA LEU A 207 7.86 -0.33 5.24
C LEU A 207 6.59 -0.92 4.61
N ALA A 208 6.70 -1.54 3.42
CA ALA A 208 5.56 -2.20 2.78
C ALA A 208 5.02 -3.37 3.63
N GLY A 209 5.90 -4.16 4.23
CA GLY A 209 5.53 -5.24 5.14
C GLY A 209 4.82 -4.74 6.40
N GLU A 210 5.30 -3.67 7.02
CA GLU A 210 4.67 -3.07 8.21
C GLU A 210 3.28 -2.50 7.90
N VAL A 211 3.12 -1.81 6.75
CA VAL A 211 1.81 -1.32 6.29
C VAL A 211 0.82 -2.47 6.10
N ALA A 212 1.24 -3.58 5.49
CA ALA A 212 0.38 -4.74 5.25
C ALA A 212 -0.08 -5.42 6.56
N LYS A 213 0.81 -5.53 7.56
CA LYS A 213 0.46 -6.04 8.90
C LYS A 213 -0.63 -5.18 9.55
N VAL A 214 -0.47 -3.86 9.54
CA VAL A 214 -1.44 -2.94 10.12
C VAL A 214 -2.79 -3.00 9.39
N GLU A 215 -2.80 -3.15 8.06
CA GLU A 215 -4.06 -3.35 7.30
C GLU A 215 -4.77 -4.64 7.70
N SER A 216 -4.03 -5.74 7.86
CA SER A 216 -4.61 -7.00 8.32
C SER A 216 -5.21 -6.89 9.72
N TYR A 217 -4.53 -6.18 10.63
CA TYR A 217 -5.01 -5.97 12.00
C TYR A 217 -6.24 -5.07 12.05
N LEU A 218 -6.26 -3.97 11.27
CA LEU A 218 -7.42 -3.09 11.13
C LEU A 218 -8.63 -3.82 10.52
N ALA A 219 -8.41 -4.77 9.61
CA ALA A 219 -9.46 -5.60 9.05
C ALA A 219 -10.08 -6.53 10.11
N VAL A 220 -9.24 -7.16 10.95
CA VAL A 220 -9.70 -7.99 12.08
C VAL A 220 -10.51 -7.15 13.08
N LEU A 221 -9.98 -6.00 13.51
CA LEU A 221 -10.68 -5.09 14.44
C LEU A 221 -12.02 -4.60 13.87
N SER A 222 -12.06 -4.28 12.57
CA SER A 222 -13.31 -3.86 11.91
C SER A 222 -14.33 -5.00 11.84
N SER A 223 -13.89 -6.22 11.54
CA SER A 223 -14.75 -7.41 11.59
C SER A 223 -15.32 -7.64 12.99
N ARG A 224 -14.51 -7.40 14.04
CA ARG A 224 -14.94 -7.59 15.43
C ARG A 224 -15.93 -6.51 15.87
N GLN A 225 -15.67 -5.23 15.56
CA GLN A 225 -16.61 -4.13 15.78
C GLN A 225 -17.98 -4.43 15.16
N GLN A 226 -17.98 -4.99 13.96
CA GLN A 226 -19.20 -5.34 13.24
C GLN A 226 -19.93 -6.55 13.86
N SER A 227 -19.20 -7.50 14.42
CA SER A 227 -19.81 -8.61 15.18
C SER A 227 -20.52 -8.13 16.44
N PHE A 228 -20.00 -7.11 17.13
CA PHE A 228 -20.66 -6.52 18.31
C PHE A 228 -21.92 -5.75 17.95
N LEU A 229 -21.89 -4.99 16.86
CA LEU A 229 -23.10 -4.36 16.33
C LEU A 229 -24.14 -5.41 15.94
N ALA A 230 -23.73 -6.47 15.23
CA ALA A 230 -24.63 -7.56 14.85
C ALA A 230 -25.27 -8.24 16.08
N GLN A 231 -24.50 -8.56 17.12
CA GLN A 231 -25.03 -9.14 18.38
C GLN A 231 -25.98 -8.18 19.10
N LYS A 232 -25.66 -6.88 19.13
CA LYS A 232 -26.54 -5.85 19.72
C LYS A 232 -27.86 -5.75 18.95
N LEU A 233 -27.82 -5.87 17.63
CA LEU A 233 -29.01 -5.83 16.77
C LEU A 233 -29.83 -7.11 16.85
N GLU A 234 -29.17 -8.25 16.98
CA GLU A 234 -29.82 -9.54 17.23
C GLU A 234 -30.58 -9.53 18.56
N SER A 235 -30.04 -8.87 19.60
CA SER A 235 -30.73 -8.67 20.88
C SER A 235 -31.99 -7.78 20.78
N LEU A 236 -32.13 -7.00 19.69
CA LEU A 236 -33.31 -6.16 19.45
C LEU A 236 -34.43 -6.91 18.70
N GLY A 237 -34.19 -8.15 18.23
CA GLY A 237 -35.22 -8.99 17.59
C GLY A 237 -35.78 -8.45 16.27
N LEU A 238 -35.06 -7.55 15.59
CA LEU A 238 -35.51 -6.92 14.33
C LEU A 238 -35.13 -7.78 13.11
N SER A 239 -36.09 -8.02 12.21
CA SER A 239 -35.87 -8.80 10.98
C SER A 239 -34.86 -8.12 10.05
N ARG A 240 -33.77 -8.81 9.72
CA ARG A 240 -32.68 -8.30 8.85
C ARG A 240 -32.94 -8.50 7.35
N SER A 241 -33.88 -9.37 6.97
CA SER A 241 -34.25 -9.66 5.59
C SER A 241 -35.52 -8.90 5.16
N ALA A 242 -35.52 -8.37 3.94
CA ALA A 242 -36.71 -7.73 3.36
C ALA A 242 -37.78 -8.77 3.00
N TYR A 243 -37.38 -10.02 2.74
CA TYR A 243 -38.28 -11.13 2.43
C TYR A 243 -39.33 -11.40 3.53
N ASN A 244 -38.96 -11.30 4.82
CA ASN A 244 -39.87 -11.53 5.94
C ASN A 244 -40.70 -10.30 6.35
N MET A 245 -40.41 -9.11 5.80
CA MET A 245 -41.15 -7.87 6.06
C MET A 245 -42.32 -7.71 5.07
N LYS A 246 -43.37 -8.54 5.20
CA LYS A 246 -44.59 -8.48 4.34
C LYS A 246 -45.41 -7.18 4.43
N GLY A 247 -45.00 -6.19 5.22
CA GLY A 247 -45.76 -4.94 5.48
C GLY A 247 -45.03 -3.63 5.19
N GLY A 248 -43.82 -3.65 4.60
CA GLY A 248 -43.03 -2.43 4.41
C GLY A 248 -42.68 -1.70 5.72
N CYS A 249 -41.96 -0.58 5.63
CA CYS A 249 -41.72 0.27 6.78
C CYS A 249 -42.99 1.07 7.08
N SER A 250 -43.64 0.78 8.21
CA SER A 250 -44.71 1.62 8.75
C SER A 250 -44.12 2.93 9.27
N SER A 251 -44.72 4.07 8.92
CA SER A 251 -44.31 5.38 9.44
C SER A 251 -44.86 5.57 10.85
N ASP A 252 -43.97 5.81 11.83
CA ASP A 252 -44.34 6.15 13.21
C ASP A 252 -45.25 7.40 13.31
N ILE A 253 -45.37 8.21 12.26
CA ILE A 253 -46.22 9.42 12.24
C ILE A 253 -47.68 9.07 12.52
N ASN A 254 -48.15 7.91 12.03
CA ASN A 254 -49.57 7.56 12.09
C ASN A 254 -49.73 6.12 12.58
N PRO A 255 -50.25 5.86 13.79
CA PRO A 255 -51.03 6.76 14.66
C PRO A 255 -50.24 7.46 15.80
N PHE A 256 -48.92 7.29 15.92
CA PHE A 256 -48.22 7.55 17.19
C PHE A 256 -47.52 8.90 17.35
N LYS A 257 -47.10 9.57 16.26
CA LYS A 257 -46.27 10.80 16.33
C LYS A 257 -46.66 11.86 15.29
N SER A 258 -47.94 12.20 15.20
CA SER A 258 -48.38 13.31 14.37
C SER A 258 -47.94 14.65 15.01
N PRO A 259 -47.23 15.54 14.28
CA PRO A 259 -46.72 16.80 14.84
C PRO A 259 -47.80 17.85 15.14
N GLY A 260 -49.08 17.57 14.80
CA GLY A 260 -50.21 18.42 15.16
C GLY A 260 -50.35 19.72 14.35
N PHE A 261 -49.53 19.93 13.32
CA PHE A 261 -49.64 21.07 12.40
C PHE A 261 -49.40 20.64 10.93
N SER A 262 -49.90 21.44 9.98
CA SER A 262 -49.74 21.22 8.53
C SER A 262 -49.54 22.58 7.80
N PRO A 263 -48.61 22.67 6.83
CA PRO A 263 -47.74 21.61 6.33
C PRO A 263 -46.58 21.31 7.29
N ALA A 264 -46.31 20.02 7.53
CA ALA A 264 -45.16 19.57 8.29
C ALA A 264 -44.19 18.83 7.37
N VAL A 265 -42.91 19.18 7.43
CA VAL A 265 -41.83 18.45 6.77
C VAL A 265 -41.16 17.56 7.83
N GLY A 266 -41.32 16.25 7.68
CA GLY A 266 -40.66 15.26 8.54
C GLY A 266 -39.48 14.62 7.83
N PHE A 267 -38.33 14.58 8.49
CA PHE A 267 -37.18 13.79 8.05
C PHE A 267 -37.22 12.44 8.76
N PHE A 268 -37.37 11.36 7.99
CA PHE A 268 -37.37 9.99 8.52
C PHE A 268 -36.09 9.28 8.11
N SER A 269 -35.46 8.60 9.06
CA SER A 269 -34.40 7.64 8.79
C SER A 269 -34.89 6.25 9.20
N PHE A 270 -35.02 5.34 8.25
CA PHE A 270 -35.40 3.95 8.50
C PHE A 270 -34.14 3.08 8.34
N GLY A 271 -33.68 2.45 9.42
CA GLY A 271 -32.51 1.58 9.33
C GLY A 271 -32.00 1.03 10.64
N VAL A 272 -31.62 -0.24 10.60
CA VAL A 272 -30.79 -0.93 11.60
C VAL A 272 -29.37 -0.30 11.54
N PRO A 273 -28.78 0.21 12.65
CA PRO A 273 -27.52 0.96 12.64
C PRO A 273 -26.26 0.07 12.45
N ASN A 274 -26.09 -0.49 11.26
CA ASN A 274 -24.81 -1.00 10.79
C ASN A 274 -24.24 -0.02 9.76
N ARG A 275 -23.17 0.68 10.11
CA ARG A 275 -22.58 1.81 9.35
C ARG A 275 -21.95 1.42 7.98
N VAL A 276 -22.14 0.19 7.49
CA VAL A 276 -21.52 -0.36 6.26
C VAL A 276 -22.45 -1.41 5.63
N GLY A 277 -22.77 -1.26 4.33
CA GLY A 277 -23.51 -2.26 3.55
C GLY A 277 -24.60 -1.69 2.63
N MET A 278 -25.17 -2.55 1.78
CA MET A 278 -26.26 -2.18 0.87
C MET A 278 -27.62 -2.22 1.57
N ASN A 279 -28.40 -1.14 1.42
CA ASN A 279 -29.82 -1.12 1.77
C ASN A 279 -30.62 -1.85 0.68
N GLN A 280 -31.37 -2.90 1.01
CA GLN A 280 -32.19 -3.63 0.05
C GLN A 280 -33.32 -2.75 -0.55
N PHE A 281 -34.07 -2.01 0.26
CA PHE A 281 -35.06 -1.04 -0.24
C PHE A 281 -34.44 0.13 -1.00
N GLY A 282 -33.23 0.55 -0.62
CA GLY A 282 -32.49 1.60 -1.31
C GLY A 282 -31.99 1.14 -2.69
N ALA A 283 -31.51 -0.11 -2.80
CA ALA A 283 -31.18 -0.74 -4.06
C ALA A 283 -32.41 -0.88 -4.96
N LYS A 284 -33.58 -1.23 -4.40
CA LYS A 284 -34.87 -1.20 -5.10
C LYS A 284 -35.18 0.21 -5.63
N GLY A 285 -35.13 1.23 -4.78
CA GLY A 285 -35.45 2.60 -5.19
C GLY A 285 -34.51 3.13 -6.29
N ARG A 286 -33.21 2.81 -6.22
CA ARG A 286 -32.24 3.14 -7.27
C ARG A 286 -32.52 2.41 -8.58
N SER A 287 -32.88 1.13 -8.51
CA SER A 287 -33.28 0.33 -9.66
C SER A 287 -34.55 0.87 -10.32
N GLU A 288 -35.55 1.30 -9.53
CA GLU A 288 -36.76 1.96 -10.02
C GLU A 288 -36.48 3.35 -10.62
N ALA A 289 -35.45 4.04 -10.13
CA ALA A 289 -34.92 5.27 -10.72
C ALA A 289 -34.09 5.04 -12.00
N GLY A 290 -33.97 3.79 -12.46
CA GLY A 290 -33.33 3.44 -13.73
C GLY A 290 -31.83 3.13 -13.64
N GLN A 291 -31.24 3.10 -12.44
CA GLN A 291 -29.83 2.74 -12.25
C GLN A 291 -29.60 1.24 -12.47
N ASP A 292 -28.49 0.91 -13.13
CA ASP A 292 -28.07 -0.48 -13.28
C ASP A 292 -27.41 -1.04 -12.00
N PHE A 293 -27.10 -2.34 -12.00
CA PHE A 293 -26.56 -2.99 -10.82
C PHE A 293 -25.13 -2.50 -10.48
N GLU A 294 -24.34 -2.06 -11.46
CA GLU A 294 -22.99 -1.53 -11.18
C GLU A 294 -23.08 -0.18 -10.48
N GLU A 295 -23.97 0.70 -10.96
CA GLU A 295 -24.24 1.99 -10.35
C GLU A 295 -24.74 1.83 -8.90
N ILE A 296 -25.65 0.88 -8.69
CA ILE A 296 -26.14 0.53 -7.35
C ILE A 296 -24.99 0.04 -6.45
N LEU A 297 -24.16 -0.90 -6.94
CA LEU A 297 -23.05 -1.43 -6.16
C LEU A 297 -22.01 -0.35 -5.82
N ARG A 298 -21.66 0.52 -6.77
CA ARG A 298 -20.73 1.64 -6.55
C ARG A 298 -21.29 2.67 -5.58
N ALA A 299 -22.62 2.82 -5.53
CA ALA A 299 -23.25 3.68 -4.54
C ALA A 299 -23.09 3.14 -3.12
N TYR A 300 -23.11 1.81 -2.92
CA TYR A 300 -23.08 1.19 -1.59
C TYR A 300 -21.72 0.67 -1.14
N TYR A 301 -20.81 0.35 -2.06
CA TYR A 301 -19.54 -0.28 -1.76
C TYR A 301 -18.38 0.48 -2.39
N ASN A 302 -17.38 0.81 -1.58
CA ASN A 302 -16.09 1.30 -2.06
C ASN A 302 -15.17 0.10 -2.37
N ALA A 303 -15.51 -0.66 -3.41
CA ALA A 303 -14.81 -1.87 -3.83
C ALA A 303 -14.84 -2.02 -5.34
N ASP A 304 -13.85 -2.75 -5.88
CA ASP A 304 -13.75 -3.04 -7.31
C ASP A 304 -14.74 -4.15 -7.69
N ILE A 305 -15.44 -3.99 -8.81
CA ILE A 305 -16.28 -5.03 -9.40
C ILE A 305 -15.40 -5.94 -10.25
N THR A 306 -15.06 -7.11 -9.73
CA THR A 306 -14.24 -8.12 -10.42
C THR A 306 -15.14 -9.11 -11.15
N ARG A 307 -14.87 -9.31 -12.44
CA ARG A 307 -15.56 -10.28 -13.31
C ARG A 307 -14.66 -11.49 -13.54
N GLY A 308 -15.26 -12.67 -13.71
CA GLY A 308 -14.52 -13.91 -13.98
C GLY A 308 -13.85 -14.50 -12.73
N TYR A 309 -14.39 -14.23 -11.54
CA TYR A 309 -13.91 -14.85 -10.30
C TYR A 309 -14.16 -16.36 -10.31
N ASN A 310 -13.33 -17.11 -9.59
CA ASN A 310 -13.40 -18.56 -9.57
C ASN A 310 -14.78 -19.05 -9.07
N THR A 311 -15.53 -19.72 -9.94
CA THR A 311 -16.86 -20.27 -9.64
C THR A 311 -16.81 -21.73 -9.17
N GLY A 312 -15.64 -22.37 -9.18
CA GLY A 312 -15.44 -23.75 -8.70
C GLY A 312 -15.25 -23.88 -7.19
N ILE A 313 -15.58 -22.83 -6.42
CA ILE A 313 -15.41 -22.80 -4.96
C ILE A 313 -16.62 -23.47 -4.31
N THR A 314 -16.35 -24.35 -3.34
CA THR A 314 -17.37 -25.05 -2.55
C THR A 314 -17.55 -24.36 -1.21
N ILE A 315 -18.80 -24.15 -0.80
CA ILE A 315 -19.21 -23.52 0.44
C ILE A 315 -19.83 -24.58 1.35
N HIS A 316 -19.21 -24.78 2.52
CA HIS A 316 -19.75 -25.66 3.55
C HIS A 316 -20.80 -24.92 4.38
N ILE A 317 -22.03 -25.43 4.41
CA ILE A 317 -23.15 -24.84 5.14
C ILE A 317 -23.42 -25.68 6.37
N SER A 318 -23.41 -25.05 7.54
CA SER A 318 -23.60 -25.75 8.82
C SER A 318 -24.53 -24.96 9.74
N GLY A 319 -25.57 -25.62 10.27
CA GLY A 319 -26.48 -25.05 11.26
C GLY A 319 -27.95 -25.23 10.94
N LYS A 320 -28.81 -24.44 11.60
CA LYS A 320 -30.27 -24.43 11.37
C LYS A 320 -30.71 -23.03 10.94
N ASN A 321 -31.63 -22.96 9.99
CA ASN A 321 -32.28 -21.70 9.61
C ASN A 321 -33.56 -21.45 10.43
N GLU A 322 -34.19 -20.28 10.25
CA GLU A 322 -35.44 -19.91 10.96
C GLU A 322 -36.65 -20.74 10.52
N PHE A 323 -36.53 -21.52 9.45
CA PHE A 323 -37.59 -22.36 8.89
C PHE A 323 -37.53 -23.81 9.43
N GLY A 324 -36.66 -24.08 10.41
CA GLY A 324 -36.50 -25.41 11.01
C GLY A 324 -35.69 -26.40 10.15
N GLN A 325 -35.11 -25.95 9.04
CA GLN A 325 -34.27 -26.77 8.18
C GLN A 325 -32.85 -26.82 8.76
N SER A 326 -32.27 -28.02 8.82
CA SER A 326 -30.89 -28.25 9.25
C SER A 326 -29.98 -28.51 8.06
N PHE A 327 -28.77 -27.96 8.09
CA PHE A 327 -27.78 -28.02 7.01
C PHE A 327 -26.46 -28.56 7.56
N ASN A 328 -25.83 -29.43 6.77
CA ASN A 328 -24.47 -29.94 6.97
C ASN A 328 -23.98 -30.49 5.63
N GLU A 329 -23.85 -29.60 4.64
CA GLU A 329 -23.63 -29.98 3.25
C GLU A 329 -22.79 -28.95 2.51
N ASP A 330 -22.23 -29.39 1.39
CA ASP A 330 -21.30 -28.64 0.58
C ASP A 330 -21.94 -28.28 -0.76
N TRP A 331 -22.09 -26.99 -1.04
CA TRP A 331 -22.66 -26.50 -2.30
C TRP A 331 -21.63 -25.69 -3.08
N ASN A 332 -21.68 -25.77 -4.42
CA ASN A 332 -20.92 -24.84 -5.25
C ASN A 332 -21.39 -23.40 -4.97
N ILE A 333 -20.48 -22.42 -4.99
CA ILE A 333 -20.80 -21.02 -4.69
C ILE A 333 -21.96 -20.48 -5.55
N GLU A 334 -22.04 -20.82 -6.83
CA GLU A 334 -23.11 -20.33 -7.70
C GLU A 334 -24.45 -21.01 -7.41
N ASP A 335 -24.43 -22.29 -7.00
CA ASP A 335 -25.63 -22.99 -6.55
C ASP A 335 -26.07 -22.47 -5.17
N TYR A 336 -25.13 -22.21 -4.27
CA TYR A 336 -25.39 -21.62 -2.96
C TYR A 336 -26.15 -20.29 -3.07
N VAL A 337 -25.71 -19.39 -3.98
CA VAL A 337 -26.36 -18.09 -4.14
C VAL A 337 -27.80 -18.23 -4.67
N LYS A 338 -28.15 -19.28 -5.42
CA LYS A 338 -29.54 -19.54 -5.88
C LYS A 338 -30.51 -19.87 -4.74
N HIS A 339 -29.99 -20.30 -3.60
CA HIS A 339 -30.77 -20.70 -2.43
C HIS A 339 -30.89 -19.57 -1.39
N VAL A 340 -30.43 -18.35 -1.69
CA VAL A 340 -30.51 -17.19 -0.79
C VAL A 340 -31.90 -16.54 -0.85
N TYR A 341 -32.57 -16.40 0.29
CA TYR A 341 -33.93 -15.83 0.44
C TYR A 341 -33.93 -14.54 1.26
N GLU A 342 -33.26 -13.52 0.75
CA GLU A 342 -33.05 -12.25 1.47
C GLU A 342 -33.93 -11.11 0.96
N MET A 343 -34.25 -11.11 -0.34
CA MET A 343 -34.93 -10.02 -1.03
C MET A 343 -36.15 -10.52 -1.82
N PRO A 344 -37.27 -9.76 -1.87
CA PRO A 344 -38.41 -10.15 -2.68
C PRO A 344 -38.06 -10.25 -4.17
N THR A 345 -38.41 -11.38 -4.77
CA THR A 345 -38.13 -11.73 -6.18
C THR A 345 -38.97 -10.92 -7.18
N SER A 346 -40.00 -10.21 -6.70
CA SER A 346 -40.83 -9.30 -7.49
C SER A 346 -40.16 -7.97 -7.84
N TRP A 347 -38.95 -7.69 -7.31
CA TRP A 347 -38.23 -6.43 -7.55
C TRP A 347 -37.43 -6.47 -8.86
N THR A 348 -38.16 -6.52 -9.98
CA THR A 348 -37.61 -6.76 -11.33
C THR A 348 -37.38 -5.49 -12.15
N ALA A 349 -37.50 -4.31 -11.54
CA ALA A 349 -37.23 -3.01 -12.18
C ALA A 349 -35.83 -2.96 -12.80
N LYS A 350 -35.68 -2.18 -13.89
CA LYS A 350 -34.43 -2.00 -14.66
C LYS A 350 -33.67 -3.33 -14.84
N ASP A 351 -34.31 -4.30 -15.50
CA ASP A 351 -33.71 -5.62 -15.76
C ASP A 351 -33.18 -6.29 -14.48
N SER A 352 -34.00 -6.27 -13.43
CA SER A 352 -33.70 -6.86 -12.13
C SER A 352 -32.40 -6.35 -11.50
N ALA A 353 -32.05 -5.08 -11.71
CA ALA A 353 -30.78 -4.49 -11.24
C ALA A 353 -30.59 -4.63 -9.72
N ALA A 354 -31.66 -4.48 -8.94
CA ALA A 354 -31.60 -4.71 -7.49
C ALA A 354 -31.25 -6.18 -7.17
N LEU A 355 -31.92 -7.15 -7.80
CA LEU A 355 -31.65 -8.59 -7.61
C LEU A 355 -30.22 -8.96 -8.02
N LYS A 356 -29.72 -8.40 -9.13
CA LYS A 356 -28.34 -8.58 -9.60
C LYS A 356 -27.32 -8.01 -8.60
N ALA A 357 -27.54 -6.80 -8.09
CA ALA A 357 -26.67 -6.20 -7.07
C ALA A 357 -26.66 -7.04 -5.78
N GLN A 358 -27.82 -7.52 -5.34
CA GLN A 358 -27.96 -8.39 -4.17
C GLN A 358 -27.28 -9.74 -4.37
N ALA A 359 -27.37 -10.35 -5.55
CA ALA A 359 -26.68 -11.60 -5.87
C ALA A 359 -25.15 -11.45 -5.81
N ILE A 360 -24.61 -10.34 -6.33
CA ILE A 360 -23.17 -10.03 -6.28
C ILE A 360 -22.72 -9.80 -4.83
N ALA A 361 -23.48 -9.05 -4.04
CA ALA A 361 -23.19 -8.82 -2.62
C ALA A 361 -23.24 -10.13 -1.82
N ALA A 362 -24.27 -10.96 -2.03
CA ALA A 362 -24.40 -12.28 -1.42
C ALA A 362 -23.21 -13.20 -1.73
N ARG A 363 -22.78 -13.24 -3.00
CA ARG A 363 -21.62 -14.03 -3.45
C ARG A 363 -20.33 -13.55 -2.78
N SER A 364 -20.08 -12.24 -2.79
CA SER A 364 -18.91 -11.65 -2.13
C SER A 364 -18.86 -11.92 -0.63
N TYR A 365 -20.00 -11.77 0.04
CA TYR A 365 -20.11 -12.07 1.46
C TYR A 365 -19.75 -13.53 1.77
N ALA A 366 -20.36 -14.49 1.06
CA ALA A 366 -20.11 -15.91 1.28
C ALA A 366 -18.63 -16.27 1.07
N LEU A 367 -18.01 -15.77 -0.01
CA LEU A 367 -16.60 -16.00 -0.31
C LEU A 367 -15.66 -15.38 0.73
N SER A 368 -15.93 -14.14 1.16
CA SER A 368 -15.13 -13.48 2.18
C SER A 368 -15.28 -14.15 3.55
N TYR A 369 -16.51 -14.43 3.97
CA TYR A 369 -16.84 -15.00 5.28
C TYR A 369 -16.24 -16.40 5.45
N THR A 370 -16.31 -17.22 4.39
CA THR A 370 -15.77 -18.59 4.40
C THR A 370 -14.27 -18.63 4.08
N ASN A 371 -13.63 -17.51 3.77
CA ASN A 371 -12.27 -17.47 3.23
C ASN A 371 -12.12 -18.43 2.03
N ASN A 372 -12.96 -18.22 1.01
CA ASN A 372 -13.08 -19.06 -0.19
C ASN A 372 -13.36 -20.54 0.13
N GLY A 373 -14.31 -20.81 1.02
CA GLY A 373 -14.75 -22.17 1.35
C GLY A 373 -13.95 -22.90 2.46
N ALA A 374 -12.92 -22.26 3.03
CA ALA A 374 -12.13 -22.85 4.12
C ALA A 374 -12.87 -22.93 5.47
N LYS A 375 -13.97 -22.19 5.64
CA LYS A 375 -14.81 -22.17 6.84
C LYS A 375 -16.28 -22.40 6.48
N SER A 376 -17.04 -22.87 7.45
CA SER A 376 -18.49 -23.03 7.34
C SER A 376 -19.24 -21.70 7.41
N ILE A 377 -20.36 -21.58 6.71
CA ILE A 377 -21.33 -20.49 6.85
C ILE A 377 -22.64 -20.98 7.47
N CYS A 378 -23.28 -20.14 8.29
CA CYS A 378 -24.56 -20.45 8.90
C CYS A 378 -25.74 -20.12 7.95
N PRO A 379 -26.81 -20.94 7.89
CA PRO A 379 -27.95 -20.72 7.00
C PRO A 379 -29.04 -19.77 7.56
N SER A 380 -28.74 -19.06 8.66
CA SER A 380 -29.66 -18.18 9.38
C SER A 380 -29.39 -16.69 9.10
N GLN A 381 -30.28 -15.81 9.56
CA GLN A 381 -30.20 -14.35 9.57
C GLN A 381 -28.93 -13.81 10.25
N SER A 382 -28.22 -14.63 11.03
CA SER A 382 -26.92 -14.28 11.60
C SER A 382 -25.85 -14.17 10.50
N CYS A 383 -25.94 -15.00 9.44
CA CYS A 383 -25.06 -14.95 8.27
C CYS A 383 -25.86 -14.57 7.00
N GLN A 384 -26.45 -15.55 6.32
CA GLN A 384 -27.35 -15.37 5.17
C GLN A 384 -28.49 -16.38 5.25
N VAL A 385 -29.72 -15.92 5.05
CA VAL A 385 -30.88 -16.80 5.03
C VAL A 385 -30.85 -17.66 3.77
N VAL A 386 -30.66 -18.96 3.98
CA VAL A 386 -30.62 -19.97 2.93
C VAL A 386 -31.69 -21.03 3.19
N LYS A 387 -32.32 -21.52 2.12
CA LYS A 387 -33.28 -22.64 2.17
C LYS A 387 -32.81 -23.80 1.31
N ARG A 388 -33.40 -24.98 1.50
CA ARG A 388 -33.12 -26.14 0.63
C ARG A 388 -33.76 -26.02 -0.75
N GLU A 389 -34.87 -25.30 -0.83
CA GLU A 389 -35.57 -25.03 -2.07
C GLU A 389 -34.84 -23.95 -2.89
N LEU A 390 -34.87 -24.08 -4.23
CA LEU A 390 -34.40 -23.02 -5.12
C LEU A 390 -35.34 -21.81 -5.03
N ASN A 391 -34.76 -20.61 -4.95
CA ASN A 391 -35.53 -19.36 -4.99
C ASN A 391 -36.16 -19.13 -6.38
N ASP A 392 -37.11 -18.21 -6.51
CA ASP A 392 -37.90 -18.05 -7.74
C ASP A 392 -37.02 -17.81 -8.98
N ASN A 393 -37.58 -18.12 -10.15
CA ASN A 393 -36.90 -18.02 -11.44
C ASN A 393 -36.26 -16.63 -11.70
N ALA A 394 -36.87 -15.55 -11.22
CA ALA A 394 -36.33 -14.20 -11.35
C ALA A 394 -35.01 -14.01 -10.55
N TRP A 395 -34.91 -14.62 -9.36
CA TRP A 395 -33.68 -14.63 -8.59
C TRP A 395 -32.61 -15.48 -9.29
N GLN A 396 -32.96 -16.70 -9.70
CA GLN A 396 -32.03 -17.58 -10.40
C GLN A 396 -31.46 -16.91 -11.66
N ALA A 397 -32.30 -16.25 -12.45
CA ALA A 397 -31.87 -15.51 -13.63
C ALA A 397 -30.90 -14.35 -13.27
N ALA A 398 -31.13 -13.64 -12.17
CA ALA A 398 -30.22 -12.60 -11.69
C ALA A 398 -28.87 -13.15 -11.21
N VAL A 399 -28.88 -14.32 -10.55
CA VAL A 399 -27.66 -15.04 -10.14
C VAL A 399 -26.87 -15.48 -11.37
N ASP A 400 -27.54 -16.12 -12.33
CA ASP A 400 -26.92 -16.62 -13.56
C ASP A 400 -26.37 -15.47 -14.42
N ALA A 401 -27.11 -14.35 -14.54
CA ALA A 401 -26.66 -13.16 -15.26
C ALA A 401 -25.44 -12.47 -14.60
N THR A 402 -25.20 -12.71 -13.32
CA THR A 402 -24.07 -12.14 -12.57
C THR A 402 -23.03 -13.19 -12.16
N ARG A 403 -23.05 -14.36 -12.79
CA ARG A 403 -22.15 -15.48 -12.49
C ARG A 403 -20.68 -15.04 -12.51
N GLY A 404 -19.94 -15.38 -11.45
CA GLY A 404 -18.51 -15.02 -11.35
C GLY A 404 -18.22 -13.52 -11.19
N ILE A 405 -19.23 -12.70 -10.90
CA ILE A 405 -19.04 -11.28 -10.55
C ILE A 405 -19.03 -11.14 -9.02
N VAL A 406 -17.99 -10.51 -8.50
CA VAL A 406 -17.80 -10.28 -7.06
C VAL A 406 -17.20 -8.89 -6.81
N LEU A 407 -17.51 -8.32 -5.67
CA LEU A 407 -16.81 -7.16 -5.11
C LEU A 407 -15.50 -7.58 -4.44
N THR A 408 -14.40 -6.90 -4.78
CA THR A 408 -13.06 -7.18 -4.27
C THR A 408 -12.33 -5.91 -3.84
N ASN A 409 -11.35 -6.06 -2.95
CA ASN A 409 -10.36 -5.02 -2.67
C ASN A 409 -8.96 -5.67 -2.68
N GLY A 410 -8.07 -5.20 -3.54
CA GLY A 410 -6.75 -5.82 -3.74
C GLY A 410 -6.84 -7.28 -4.21
N GLY A 411 -7.86 -7.63 -5.01
CA GLY A 411 -8.08 -8.97 -5.55
C GLY A 411 -8.73 -9.98 -4.58
N LYS A 412 -9.01 -9.59 -3.33
CA LYS A 412 -9.70 -10.44 -2.36
C LYS A 412 -11.17 -10.05 -2.24
N PRO A 413 -12.12 -11.01 -2.18
CA PRO A 413 -13.53 -10.72 -1.95
C PRO A 413 -13.74 -9.90 -0.68
N ILE A 414 -14.63 -8.92 -0.72
CA ILE A 414 -15.00 -8.15 0.47
C ILE A 414 -16.20 -8.77 1.19
N THR A 415 -16.28 -8.57 2.51
CA THR A 415 -17.49 -8.91 3.28
C THR A 415 -18.59 -7.88 2.97
N ALA A 416 -19.34 -8.13 1.90
CA ALA A 416 -20.39 -7.25 1.41
C ALA A 416 -21.67 -7.38 2.25
N TRP A 417 -21.73 -6.63 3.36
CA TRP A 417 -22.91 -6.58 4.22
C TRP A 417 -24.13 -5.99 3.49
N PHE A 418 -25.31 -6.50 3.80
CA PHE A 418 -26.61 -5.99 3.33
C PHE A 418 -27.70 -6.27 4.37
N SER A 419 -28.81 -5.52 4.31
CA SER A 419 -29.99 -5.73 5.16
C SER A 419 -31.20 -5.02 4.55
N SER A 420 -32.39 -5.39 5.02
CA SER A 420 -33.67 -4.79 4.67
C SER A 420 -33.62 -3.26 4.78
N THR A 421 -33.11 -2.73 5.89
CA THR A 421 -33.08 -1.29 6.19
C THR A 421 -31.70 -0.85 6.67
N HIS A 422 -31.02 -0.05 5.84
CA HIS A 422 -29.71 0.60 6.13
C HIS A 422 -29.80 2.12 5.98
N VAL A 423 -29.14 2.87 6.87
CA VAL A 423 -28.84 4.28 6.63
C VAL A 423 -27.43 4.37 6.04
N GLN A 424 -27.31 4.81 4.79
CA GLN A 424 -26.04 5.31 4.27
C GLN A 424 -26.00 6.81 4.56
N HIS A 425 -24.98 7.28 5.28
CA HIS A 425 -24.73 8.71 5.39
C HIS A 425 -24.21 9.18 4.02
N SER A 426 -25.09 9.49 3.07
CA SER A 426 -24.70 10.38 1.98
C SER A 426 -24.41 11.72 2.62
N THR A 427 -23.19 12.24 2.44
CA THR A 427 -22.76 13.56 2.88
C THR A 427 -23.89 14.58 2.69
N VAL A 428 -24.55 14.93 3.79
CA VAL A 428 -25.38 16.13 3.84
C VAL A 428 -24.38 17.27 3.92
N ILE A 429 -24.31 18.05 2.85
CA ILE A 429 -23.64 19.34 2.88
C ILE A 429 -24.38 20.18 3.93
N GLY A 430 -23.70 20.47 5.04
CA GLY A 430 -24.01 21.56 5.96
C GLY A 430 -25.31 21.43 6.76
N GLY A 431 -25.19 21.05 8.03
CA GLY A 431 -26.28 21.22 8.99
C GLY A 431 -25.96 20.55 10.31
N HIS A 432 -25.35 21.30 11.22
CA HIS A 432 -25.27 20.91 12.63
C HIS A 432 -26.65 20.48 13.14
N ALA A 433 -26.69 19.45 13.99
CA ALA A 433 -27.88 19.09 14.75
C ALA A 433 -28.34 20.31 15.55
N VAL A 434 -29.43 20.95 15.11
CA VAL A 434 -30.07 22.03 15.85
C VAL A 434 -31.15 21.40 16.71
N ASN A 435 -30.93 21.46 18.03
CA ASN A 435 -31.97 21.32 19.04
C ASN A 435 -33.19 22.15 18.61
N ILE A 436 -34.36 21.53 18.53
CA ILE A 436 -35.62 22.25 18.35
C ILE A 436 -35.93 22.96 19.67
N THR A 437 -35.31 24.12 19.85
CA THR A 437 -35.74 25.14 20.79
C THR A 437 -36.26 26.30 19.94
N LYS A 438 -37.60 26.39 19.89
CA LYS A 438 -38.41 27.61 19.77
C LYS A 438 -37.67 28.85 19.25
N LEU A 439 -37.85 29.20 17.98
CA LEU A 439 -37.60 30.55 17.49
C LEU A 439 -38.89 31.09 16.87
N LEU A 440 -39.52 31.98 17.65
CA LEU A 440 -40.50 32.95 17.21
C LEU A 440 -39.80 33.95 16.27
N GLY A 441 -40.50 34.33 15.21
CA GLY A 441 -40.18 35.41 14.28
C GLY A 441 -41.38 35.65 13.39
#